data_AF-A0A0B1U0A4-F1
#
_entry.id   AF-A0A0B1U0A4-F1
#
_cell.length_a   1.000
_cell.length_b   1.000
_cell.length_c   1.000
_cell.angle_alpha   90.00
_cell.angle_beta   90.00
_cell.angle_gamma   90.00
#
_symmetry.space_group_name_H-M   'P 1'
#
loop_
_entity.id
_entity.type
_entity.pdbx_description
1 polymer ?
#
loop_
_entity_poly.entity_id
_entity_poly.type
_entity_poly.pdbx_seq_one_letter_code
_entity_poly.pdbx_strand_id
1 'polypeptide(L)'
;MQHLRPSILLLFSLVLCLSLLACSSTHNPWYPQDQEQYLAEKIKSNRNAYLRYSQAEEDARKDGMAEAVEQFGRAKESARQELARYEAELAAYQSSKGTSAHKPTP
;
A
#
# COMPACT_ATOMS: atom_id res chain seq x y z
N MET A 1 50.54 13.04 23.34
CA MET A 1 49.73 12.85 22.13
C MET A 1 48.37 13.49 22.37
N GLN A 2 48.09 14.48 21.53
CA GLN A 2 46.87 15.22 21.22
C GLN A 2 45.63 15.04 22.13
N HIS A 3 45.30 16.11 22.86
CA HIS A 3 43.99 16.37 23.44
C HIS A 3 42.93 16.47 22.34
N LEU A 4 42.10 15.44 22.20
CA LEU A 4 40.93 15.47 21.31
C LEU A 4 39.92 16.47 21.91
N ARG A 5 39.84 17.67 21.31
CA ARG A 5 39.02 18.77 21.84
C ARG A 5 37.53 18.41 21.71
N PRO A 6 36.74 18.50 22.80
CA PRO A 6 35.32 18.10 22.82
C PRO A 6 34.47 18.87 21.79
N SER A 7 34.90 20.06 21.38
CA SER A 7 34.28 20.88 20.34
C SER A 7 34.25 20.22 18.97
N ILE A 8 35.23 19.36 18.64
CA ILE A 8 35.31 18.66 17.35
C ILE A 8 34.29 17.52 17.30
N LEU A 9 34.07 16.83 18.42
CA LEU A 9 33.08 15.77 18.54
C LEU A 9 31.64 16.32 18.43
N LEU A 10 31.39 17.50 19.01
CA LEU A 10 30.10 18.19 18.89
C LEU A 10 29.83 18.66 17.46
N LEU A 11 30.84 19.19 16.77
CA LEU A 11 30.73 19.56 15.35
C LEU A 11 30.42 18.35 14.47
N PHE A 12 31.10 17.22 14.70
CA PHE A 12 30.81 15.98 13.98
C PHE A 12 29.38 15.48 14.24
N SER A 13 28.93 15.50 15.50
CA SER A 13 27.55 15.13 15.84
C SER A 13 26.53 16.06 15.19
N LEU A 14 26.80 17.37 15.14
CA LEU A 14 25.88 18.35 14.58
C LEU A 14 25.78 18.20 13.05
N VAL A 15 26.91 17.97 12.37
CA VAL A 15 26.95 17.69 10.92
C VAL A 15 26.24 16.38 10.59
N LEU A 16 26.39 15.34 11.42
CA LEU A 16 25.71 14.06 11.23
C LEU A 16 24.19 14.16 11.48
N CYS A 17 23.74 15.02 12.39
CA CYS A 17 22.32 15.29 12.60
C CYS A 17 21.70 16.13 11.46
N LEU A 18 22.46 17.07 10.88
CA LEU A 18 21.99 17.89 9.76
C LEU A 18 21.74 17.08 8.48
N SER A 19 22.56 16.04 8.21
CA SER A 19 22.34 15.14 7.07
C SER A 19 21.12 14.22 7.23
N LEU A 20 20.71 13.91 8.48
CA LEU A 20 19.49 13.13 8.74
C LEU A 20 18.21 13.98 8.55
N LEU A 21 18.25 15.28 8.82
CA LEU A 21 17.09 16.17 8.58
C LEU A 21 16.88 16.48 7.08
N ALA A 22 17.90 16.34 6.24
CA ALA A 22 17.80 16.59 4.79
C ALA A 22 17.18 15.43 3.98
N CYS A 23 16.91 14.27 4.60
CA CYS A 23 16.24 13.12 3.96
C CYS A 23 14.73 13.03 4.29
N SER A 24 14.08 14.13 4.69
CA SER A 24 12.65 14.16 5.02
C SER A 24 11.77 14.69 3.87
N SER A 25 12.09 14.36 2.61
CA SER A 25 11.07 14.38 1.56
C SER A 25 10.64 12.94 1.30
N THR A 26 9.64 12.49 2.05
CA THR A 26 8.96 11.20 1.82
C THR A 26 8.08 11.28 0.57
N HIS A 27 8.63 11.75 -0.56
CA HIS A 27 7.97 11.72 -1.85
C HIS A 27 8.42 10.44 -2.54
N ASN A 28 7.69 9.34 -2.34
CA ASN A 28 7.93 8.11 -3.07
C ASN A 28 7.21 8.22 -4.44
N PRO A 29 7.93 8.46 -5.56
CA PRO A 29 7.31 8.65 -6.87
C PRO A 29 6.57 7.42 -7.39
N TRP A 30 6.75 6.27 -6.73
CA TRP A 30 6.11 4.99 -7.06
C TRP A 30 4.76 4.79 -6.34
N TYR A 31 4.34 5.73 -5.48
CA TYR A 31 3.04 5.68 -4.82
C TYR A 31 2.03 6.59 -5.54
N PRO A 32 0.80 6.12 -5.84
CA PRO A 32 -0.21 6.97 -6.46
C PRO A 32 -0.51 8.16 -5.57
N GLN A 33 -0.30 9.37 -6.09
CA GLN A 33 -0.60 10.62 -5.38
C GLN A 33 -2.11 10.83 -5.23
N ASP A 34 -2.92 10.22 -6.10
CA ASP A 34 -4.38 10.27 -6.05
C ASP A 34 -4.95 9.00 -5.40
N GLN A 35 -5.76 9.20 -4.37
CA GLN A 35 -6.45 8.13 -3.65
C GLN A 35 -7.36 7.32 -4.58
N GLU A 36 -7.94 7.94 -5.60
CA GLU A 36 -8.77 7.25 -6.58
C GLU A 36 -7.97 6.23 -7.39
N GLN A 37 -6.79 6.66 -7.89
CA GLN A 37 -5.87 5.80 -8.63
C GLN A 37 -5.32 4.68 -7.75
N TYR A 38 -5.02 4.98 -6.49
CA TYR A 38 -4.60 3.97 -5.52
C TYR A 38 -5.66 2.88 -5.35
N LEU A 39 -6.92 3.26 -5.11
CA LEU A 39 -8.01 2.31 -4.92
C LEU A 39 -8.28 1.50 -6.20
N ALA A 40 -8.27 2.14 -7.36
CA ALA A 40 -8.43 1.46 -8.66
C ALA A 40 -7.34 0.41 -8.91
N GLU A 41 -6.07 0.72 -8.63
CA GLU A 41 -4.97 -0.25 -8.77
C GLU A 41 -5.08 -1.40 -7.75
N LYS A 42 -5.54 -1.13 -6.53
CA LYS A 42 -5.82 -2.19 -5.55
C LYS A 42 -6.95 -3.11 -5.98
N ILE A 43 -8.04 -2.57 -6.54
CA ILE A 43 -9.15 -3.37 -7.11
C ILE A 43 -8.63 -4.27 -8.23
N LYS A 44 -7.89 -3.69 -9.18
CA LYS A 44 -7.31 -4.43 -10.31
C LYS A 44 -6.37 -5.55 -9.84
N SER A 45 -5.50 -5.25 -8.87
CA SER A 45 -4.56 -6.21 -8.29
C SER A 45 -5.30 -7.38 -7.62
N ASN A 46 -6.27 -7.11 -6.76
CA ASN A 46 -7.03 -8.14 -6.05
C ASN A 46 -7.92 -8.97 -6.98
N ARG A 47 -8.51 -8.36 -8.02
CA ARG A 47 -9.24 -9.10 -9.06
C ARG A 47 -8.34 -10.09 -9.79
N ASN A 48 -7.12 -9.66 -10.17
CA ASN A 48 -6.16 -10.56 -10.81
C ASN A 48 -5.71 -11.69 -9.85
N ALA A 49 -5.45 -11.36 -8.59
CA ALA A 49 -5.12 -12.36 -7.57
C ALA A 49 -6.24 -13.41 -7.42
N TYR A 50 -7.49 -12.97 -7.33
CA TYR A 50 -8.66 -13.87 -7.26
C TYR A 50 -8.70 -14.85 -8.45
N LEU A 51 -8.51 -14.34 -9.68
CA LEU A 51 -8.51 -15.19 -10.88
C LEU A 51 -7.36 -16.20 -10.86
N ARG A 52 -6.16 -15.77 -10.48
CA ARG A 52 -4.98 -16.64 -10.41
C ARG A 52 -5.15 -17.74 -9.35
N TYR A 53 -5.66 -17.39 -8.16
CA TYR A 53 -5.94 -18.38 -7.13
C TYR A 53 -7.08 -19.32 -7.52
N SER A 54 -8.10 -18.85 -8.24
CA SER A 54 -9.16 -19.70 -8.76
C SER A 54 -8.61 -20.74 -9.75
N GLN A 55 -7.72 -20.32 -10.65
CA GLN A 55 -7.07 -21.22 -11.59
C GLN A 55 -6.15 -22.22 -10.87
N ALA A 56 -5.31 -21.74 -9.95
CA ALA A 56 -4.40 -22.60 -9.19
C ALA A 56 -5.14 -23.62 -8.32
N GLU A 57 -6.28 -23.25 -7.73
CA GLU A 57 -7.14 -24.17 -6.98
C GLU A 57 -7.72 -25.25 -7.89
N GLU A 58 -8.20 -24.88 -9.08
CA GLU A 58 -8.73 -25.82 -10.07
C GLU A 58 -7.66 -26.81 -10.53
N ASP A 59 -6.47 -26.31 -10.84
CA ASP A 59 -5.36 -27.15 -11.28
C ASP A 59 -4.88 -28.07 -10.14
N ALA A 60 -4.79 -27.57 -8.90
CA ALA A 60 -4.52 -28.40 -7.73
C ALA A 60 -5.60 -29.47 -7.50
N ARG A 61 -6.86 -29.18 -7.81
CA ARG A 61 -7.96 -30.15 -7.69
C ARG A 61 -7.83 -31.26 -8.74
N LYS A 62 -7.46 -30.93 -9.97
CA LYS A 62 -7.18 -31.91 -11.04
C LYS A 62 -6.00 -32.81 -10.68
N ASP A 63 -4.98 -32.24 -10.04
CA ASP A 63 -3.78 -32.96 -9.61
C ASP A 63 -3.97 -33.76 -8.30
N GLY A 64 -5.15 -33.67 -7.67
CA GLY A 64 -5.45 -34.38 -6.41
C GLY A 64 -4.73 -33.82 -5.18
N MET A 65 -4.23 -32.59 -5.25
CA MET A 65 -3.43 -31.95 -4.19
C MET A 65 -4.33 -31.25 -3.17
N ALA A 66 -4.92 -32.01 -2.25
CA ALA A 66 -5.91 -31.51 -1.30
C ALA A 66 -5.44 -30.32 -0.44
N GLU A 67 -4.18 -30.34 0.03
CA GLU A 67 -3.62 -29.22 0.82
C GLU A 67 -3.49 -27.94 -0.02
N ALA A 68 -3.09 -28.06 -1.28
CA ALA A 68 -2.96 -26.93 -2.19
C ALA A 68 -4.34 -26.34 -2.53
N VAL A 69 -5.36 -27.18 -2.73
CA VAL A 69 -6.75 -26.74 -2.92
C VAL A 69 -7.21 -25.89 -1.73
N GLU A 70 -6.94 -26.34 -0.51
CA GLU A 70 -7.34 -25.59 0.70
C GLU A 70 -6.58 -24.26 0.82
N GLN A 71 -5.27 -24.25 0.55
CA GLN A 71 -4.46 -23.03 0.58
C GLN A 71 -4.90 -22.01 -0.47
N PHE A 72 -5.09 -22.44 -1.72
CA PHE A 72 -5.57 -21.54 -2.79
C PHE A 72 -7.01 -21.09 -2.55
N GLY A 73 -7.87 -21.94 -1.99
CA GLY A 73 -9.22 -21.56 -1.56
C GLY A 73 -9.20 -20.42 -0.53
N ARG A 74 -8.35 -20.51 0.50
CA ARG A 74 -8.16 -19.43 1.49
C ARG A 74 -7.63 -18.15 0.84
N ALA A 75 -6.60 -18.25 0.00
CA ALA A 75 -6.01 -17.09 -0.67
C ALA A 75 -7.00 -16.41 -1.62
N LYS A 76 -7.80 -17.19 -2.35
CA LYS A 76 -8.88 -16.71 -3.21
C LYS A 76 -9.93 -15.94 -2.42
N GLU A 77 -10.37 -16.48 -1.28
CA GLU A 77 -11.38 -15.82 -0.45
C GLU A 77 -10.84 -14.53 0.19
N SER A 78 -9.57 -14.52 0.61
CA SER A 78 -8.91 -13.29 1.06
C SER A 78 -8.87 -12.22 -0.03
N ALA A 79 -8.47 -12.58 -1.26
CA ALA A 79 -8.45 -11.64 -2.39
C ALA A 79 -9.86 -11.10 -2.71
N ARG A 80 -10.91 -11.92 -2.55
CA ARG A 80 -12.30 -11.51 -2.73
C ARG A 80 -12.73 -10.49 -1.67
N GLN A 81 -12.40 -10.72 -0.40
CA GLN A 81 -12.75 -9.81 0.70
C GLN A 81 -12.05 -8.45 0.53
N GLU A 82 -10.77 -8.47 0.19
CA GLU A 82 -9.99 -7.26 -0.09
C GLU A 82 -10.56 -6.50 -1.30
N LEU A 83 -10.90 -7.22 -2.38
CA LEU A 83 -11.56 -6.63 -3.56
C LEU A 83 -12.85 -5.91 -3.17
N ALA A 84 -13.74 -6.58 -2.44
CA ALA A 84 -15.01 -6.00 -2.00
C ALA A 84 -14.80 -4.77 -1.10
N ARG A 85 -13.79 -4.81 -0.21
CA ARG A 85 -13.45 -3.67 0.65
C ARG A 85 -13.01 -2.46 -0.18
N TYR A 86 -12.10 -2.65 -1.13
CA TYR A 86 -11.59 -1.55 -1.96
C TYR A 86 -12.64 -1.02 -2.95
N GLU A 87 -13.53 -1.88 -3.47
CA GLU A 87 -14.68 -1.44 -4.28
C GLU A 87 -15.63 -0.56 -3.46
N ALA A 88 -15.93 -0.94 -2.22
CA ALA A 88 -16.75 -0.12 -1.31
C ALA A 88 -16.06 1.20 -0.94
N GLU A 89 -14.75 1.19 -0.69
CA GLU A 89 -13.97 2.39 -0.38
C GLU A 89 -13.93 3.37 -1.57
N LEU A 90 -13.75 2.86 -2.80
CA LEU A 90 -13.78 3.67 -4.01
C LEU A 90 -15.16 4.32 -4.21
N ALA A 91 -16.23 3.54 -4.03
CA ALA A 91 -17.59 4.07 -4.13
C ALA A 91 -17.87 5.16 -3.08
N ALA A 92 -17.40 4.97 -1.84
CA ALA A 92 -17.51 5.97 -0.78
C ALA A 92 -16.70 7.24 -1.10
N TYR A 93 -15.47 7.10 -1.61
CA TYR A 93 -14.63 8.22 -2.02
C TYR A 93 -15.23 9.03 -3.18
N GLN A 94 -15.79 8.35 -4.17
CA GLN A 94 -16.48 9.01 -5.28
C GLN A 94 -17.74 9.75 -4.82
N SER A 95 -18.48 9.16 -3.87
CA SER A 95 -19.65 9.79 -3.27
C SER A 95 -19.28 11.03 -2.43
N SER A 96 -18.18 11.00 -1.69
CA SER A 96 -17.74 12.13 -0.86
C SER A 96 -17.24 13.31 -1.71
N LYS A 97 -16.52 13.07 -2.80
CA LYS A 97 -16.14 14.11 -3.79
C LYS A 97 -17.36 14.85 -4.37
N GLY A 98 -18.49 14.17 -4.53
CA GLY A 98 -19.74 14.79 -5.01
C GLY A 98 -20.38 15.76 -4.02
N THR A 99 -20.11 15.62 -2.71
CA THR A 99 -20.75 16.41 -1.65
C THR A 99 -19.96 17.66 -1.21
N SER A 100 -18.68 17.77 -1.56
CA SER A 100 -17.83 18.90 -1.16
C SER A 100 -17.99 20.17 -2.01
N ALA A 101 -18.89 20.19 -3.01
CA ALA A 101 -19.07 21.32 -3.92
C ALA A 101 -20.08 22.38 -3.45
N HIS A 102 -20.71 22.25 -2.28
CA HIS A 102 -21.69 23.24 -1.80
C HIS A 102 -21.26 23.89 -0.49
N LYS A 103 -20.48 24.97 -0.59
CA LYS A 103 -20.34 25.94 0.48
C LYS A 103 -21.10 27.20 0.06
N PRO A 104 -22.33 27.44 0.56
CA PRO A 104 -22.98 28.73 0.36
C PRO A 104 -22.22 29.78 1.16
N THR A 105 -21.65 30.75 0.46
CA THR A 105 -21.06 31.96 1.04
C THR A 105 -22.19 32.88 1.52
N PRO A 106 -22.23 33.30 2.80
CA PRO A 106 -22.96 34.50 3.19
C PRO A 106 -22.23 35.77 2.76
#